data_AF-A0A349EGP7-F1
#
_entry.id   AF-A0A349EGP7-F1
#
_cell.length_a   1.000
_cell.length_b   1.000
_cell.length_c   1.000
_cell.angle_alpha   90.00
_cell.angle_beta   90.00
_cell.angle_gamma   90.00
#
_symmetry.space_group_name_H-M   'P 1'
#
loop_
_entity.id
_entity.type
_entity.pdbx_description
1 polymer ?
#
loop_
_entity_poly.entity_id
_entity_poly.type
_entity_poly.pdbx_seq_one_letter_code
_entity_poly.pdbx_strand_id
1 'polypeptide(L)'
;MKSNKQRRQEIKTQRLRRAERQIQIRRANARPVNRPIGTEPVTPARLRPTNSYSIPDFVQRGYYQDRPFRCKDCGVEEIWTAAQQQWWYEEAQGDVWTVAVRCRACRQSERTRKAEARR
;
A
#
# COMPACT_ATOMS: atom_id res chain seq x y z
N MET A 1 8.97 12.01 -49.38
CA MET A 1 7.82 12.02 -48.45
C MET A 1 7.95 10.78 -47.55
N LYS A 2 7.94 10.90 -46.22
CA LYS A 2 8.12 9.72 -45.34
C LYS A 2 6.86 8.86 -45.36
N SER A 3 7.02 7.54 -45.33
CA SER A 3 5.88 6.61 -45.25
C SER A 3 5.12 6.81 -43.93
N ASN A 4 3.80 6.62 -43.96
CA ASN A 4 2.96 6.65 -42.77
C ASN A 4 3.48 5.73 -41.64
N LYS A 5 4.12 4.60 -41.99
CA LYS A 5 4.75 3.68 -41.04
C LYS A 5 5.96 4.32 -40.33
N GLN A 6 6.82 4.99 -41.09
CA GLN A 6 7.99 5.72 -40.58
C GLN A 6 7.55 6.88 -39.67
N ARG A 7 6.53 7.64 -40.08
CA ARG A 7 5.98 8.75 -39.28
C ARG A 7 5.39 8.26 -37.95
N ARG A 8 4.69 7.12 -37.93
CA ARG A 8 4.18 6.50 -36.69
C ARG A 8 5.30 6.06 -35.75
N GLN A 9 6.38 5.48 -36.27
CA GLN A 9 7.55 5.09 -35.47
C GLN A 9 8.26 6.30 -34.86
N GLU A 10 8.44 7.39 -35.62
CA GLU A 10 9.00 8.65 -35.13
C GLU A 10 8.15 9.24 -33.99
N ILE A 11 6.83 9.26 -34.14
CA ILE A 11 5.92 9.73 -33.09
C ILE A 11 6.05 8.86 -31.83
N LYS A 12 6.12 7.53 -31.97
CA LYS A 12 6.28 6.61 -30.83
C LYS A 12 7.60 6.86 -30.08
N THR A 13 8.71 6.99 -30.82
CA THR A 13 10.03 7.24 -30.21
C THR A 13 10.10 8.61 -29.53
N GLN A 14 9.49 9.65 -30.09
CA GLN A 14 9.38 10.95 -29.42
C GLN A 14 8.56 10.87 -28.13
N ARG A 15 7.45 10.12 -28.13
CA ARG A 15 6.62 9.92 -26.92
C ARG A 15 7.41 9.24 -25.80
N LEU A 16 8.18 8.20 -26.13
CA LEU A 16 9.05 7.51 -25.17
C LEU A 16 10.11 8.45 -24.59
N ARG A 17 10.83 9.19 -25.46
CA ARG A 17 11.83 10.18 -25.01
C ARG A 17 11.24 11.25 -24.10
N ARG A 18 10.03 11.73 -24.42
CA ARG A 18 9.31 12.70 -23.57
C ARG A 18 8.94 12.10 -22.22
N ALA A 19 8.46 10.85 -22.19
CA ALA A 19 8.13 10.15 -20.95
C ALA A 19 9.37 9.94 -20.06
N GLU A 20 10.49 9.50 -20.64
CA GLU A 20 11.77 9.34 -19.94
C GLU A 20 12.25 10.67 -19.36
N ARG A 21 12.26 11.74 -20.16
CA ARG A 21 12.65 13.08 -19.69
C ARG A 21 11.78 13.54 -18.53
N GLN A 22 10.47 13.30 -18.59
CA GLN A 22 9.55 13.64 -17.50
C GLN A 22 9.87 12.86 -16.22
N ILE A 23 10.20 11.57 -16.33
CA ILE A 23 10.62 10.73 -15.19
C ILE A 23 11.90 11.27 -14.57
N GLN A 24 12.90 11.64 -15.39
CA GLN A 24 14.16 12.19 -14.90
C GLN A 24 13.96 13.54 -14.17
N ILE A 25 13.17 14.44 -14.74
CA ILE A 25 12.82 15.73 -14.11
C ILE A 25 12.10 15.50 -12.78
N ARG A 26 11.16 14.55 -12.72
CA ARG A 26 10.46 14.20 -11.47
C ARG A 26 11.41 13.65 -10.40
N ARG A 27 12.36 12.80 -10.79
CA ARG A 27 13.38 12.26 -9.87
C ARG A 27 14.31 13.35 -9.36
N ALA A 28 14.80 14.23 -10.23
CA ALA A 28 15.68 15.34 -9.84
C ALA A 28 15.00 16.33 -8.90
N ASN A 29 13.68 16.56 -9.08
CA ASN A 29 12.88 17.45 -8.24
C ASN A 29 12.23 16.75 -7.04
N ALA A 30 12.52 15.46 -6.81
CA ALA A 30 11.97 14.75 -5.67
C ALA A 30 12.57 15.31 -4.38
N ARG A 31 11.75 15.94 -3.55
CA ARG A 31 12.18 16.36 -2.21
C ARG A 31 12.29 15.12 -1.32
N PRO A 32 13.31 15.01 -0.45
CA PRO A 32 13.37 13.94 0.54
C PRO A 32 12.14 14.04 1.44
N VAL A 33 11.39 12.94 1.55
CA VAL A 33 10.25 12.84 2.46
C VAL A 33 10.84 12.71 3.86
N ASN A 34 10.70 13.74 4.69
CA ASN A 34 11.11 13.69 6.08
C ASN A 34 10.16 12.74 6.82
N ARG A 35 10.63 11.52 7.10
CA ARG A 35 9.82 10.46 7.71
C ARG A 35 10.20 10.31 9.19
N PRO A 36 9.23 10.26 10.11
CA PRO A 36 9.52 9.98 11.51
C PRO A 36 10.22 8.62 11.70
N ILE A 37 11.12 8.52 12.67
CA ILE A 37 11.77 7.26 13.04
C ILE A 37 10.69 6.25 13.50
N GLY A 38 10.86 4.97 13.17
CA GLY A 38 9.93 3.90 13.58
C GLY A 38 8.66 3.77 12.73
N THR A 39 8.61 4.42 11.58
CA THR A 39 7.52 4.26 10.59
C THR A 39 7.95 3.32 9.46
N GLU A 40 7.04 2.93 8.56
CA GLU A 40 7.36 2.17 7.34
C GLU A 40 6.77 2.84 6.08
N PRO A 41 7.43 2.79 4.91
CA PRO A 41 6.94 3.50 3.73
C PRO A 41 5.73 2.77 3.16
N VAL A 42 4.77 3.53 2.65
CA VAL A 42 3.67 2.97 1.86
C VAL A 42 4.11 2.85 0.41
N THR A 43 3.84 1.70 -0.20
CA THR A 43 4.00 1.51 -1.64
C THR A 43 2.61 1.43 -2.29
N PRO A 44 2.02 2.54 -2.77
CA PRO A 44 0.64 2.55 -3.28
C PRO A 44 0.39 1.54 -4.42
N ALA A 45 1.40 1.27 -5.24
CA ALA A 45 1.31 0.31 -6.34
C ALA A 45 1.15 -1.15 -5.88
N ARG A 46 1.44 -1.46 -4.61
CA ARG A 46 1.28 -2.79 -4.01
C ARG A 46 -0.04 -2.94 -3.25
N LEU A 47 -0.79 -1.85 -3.05
CA LEU A 47 -2.07 -1.93 -2.36
C LEU A 47 -3.11 -2.62 -3.24
N ARG A 48 -4.00 -3.39 -2.60
CA ARG A 48 -5.18 -3.94 -3.27
C ARG A 48 -6.01 -2.79 -3.87
N PRO A 49 -6.44 -2.88 -5.14
CA PRO A 49 -7.36 -1.90 -5.72
C PRO A 49 -8.64 -1.79 -4.89
N THR A 50 -9.05 -0.56 -4.58
CA THR A 50 -10.30 -0.26 -3.87
C THR A 50 -11.18 0.62 -4.76
N ASN A 51 -12.50 0.40 -4.69
CA ASN A 51 -13.49 1.24 -5.38
C ASN A 51 -13.94 2.43 -4.52
N SER A 52 -13.24 2.70 -3.41
CA SER A 52 -13.53 3.86 -2.58
C SER A 52 -13.14 5.15 -3.30
N TYR A 53 -13.96 6.18 -3.14
CA TYR A 53 -13.65 7.54 -3.59
C TYR A 53 -12.71 8.29 -2.63
N SER A 54 -12.41 7.70 -1.48
CA SER A 54 -11.55 8.28 -0.44
C SER A 54 -10.16 7.66 -0.43
N ILE A 55 -9.16 8.43 0.00
CA ILE A 55 -7.79 7.98 0.18
C ILE A 55 -7.57 7.68 1.66
N PRO A 56 -7.10 6.48 2.06
CA PRO A 56 -6.80 6.19 3.46
C PRO A 56 -5.69 7.10 3.99
N ASP A 57 -5.80 7.54 5.25
CA ASP A 57 -4.88 8.52 5.84
C ASP A 57 -3.40 8.09 5.76
N PHE A 58 -3.10 6.80 5.91
CA PHE A 58 -1.73 6.29 5.81
C PHE A 58 -1.16 6.43 4.40
N VAL A 59 -2.00 6.30 3.36
CA VAL A 59 -1.61 6.51 1.96
C VAL A 59 -1.36 7.99 1.70
N GLN A 60 -2.21 8.87 2.23
CA GLN A 60 -2.03 10.31 2.12
C GLN A 60 -0.75 10.78 2.83
N ARG A 61 -0.46 10.24 4.02
CA ARG A 61 0.80 10.49 4.74
C ARG A 61 2.02 9.87 4.05
N GLY A 62 1.83 8.76 3.34
CA GLY A 62 2.90 8.02 2.66
C GLY A 62 3.68 7.06 3.57
N TYR A 63 3.23 6.82 4.81
CA TYR A 63 3.88 5.90 5.74
C TYR A 63 2.90 5.28 6.76
N TYR A 64 3.22 4.07 7.20
CA TYR A 64 2.62 3.39 8.34
C TYR A 64 3.30 3.82 9.64
N GLN A 65 2.54 3.84 10.73
CA GLN A 65 3.02 4.15 12.08
C GLN A 65 2.40 3.18 13.06
N ASP A 66 3.09 2.86 14.14
CA ASP A 66 2.55 2.00 15.20
C ASP A 66 1.19 2.52 15.71
N ARG A 67 0.21 1.61 15.81
CA ARG A 67 -1.13 1.92 16.30
C ARG A 67 -1.48 1.02 17.48
N PRO A 68 -1.69 1.55 18.69
CA PRO A 68 -2.22 0.76 19.78
C PRO A 68 -3.65 0.32 19.44
N PHE A 69 -4.00 -0.90 19.83
CA PHE A 69 -5.36 -1.39 19.75
C PHE A 69 -5.65 -2.30 20.94
N ARG A 70 -6.93 -2.37 21.29
CA ARG A 70 -7.43 -3.30 22.30
C ARG A 70 -8.09 -4.48 21.61
N CYS A 71 -7.70 -5.69 21.96
CA CYS A 71 -8.32 -6.90 21.44
C CYS A 71 -9.79 -6.93 21.86
N LYS A 72 -10.71 -7.03 20.89
CA LYS A 72 -12.15 -7.02 21.18
C LYS A 72 -12.67 -8.27 21.87
N ASP A 73 -11.91 -9.37 21.85
CA ASP A 73 -12.35 -10.64 22.46
C ASP A 73 -11.76 -10.80 23.88
N CYS A 74 -10.44 -10.70 24.05
CA CYS A 74 -9.78 -10.88 25.35
C CYS A 74 -9.40 -9.58 26.09
N GLY A 75 -9.57 -8.42 25.44
CA GLY A 75 -9.31 -7.12 26.06
C GLY A 75 -7.84 -6.72 26.21
N VAL A 76 -6.87 -7.56 25.80
CA VAL A 76 -5.43 -7.23 25.86
C VAL A 76 -5.09 -6.03 24.98
N GLU A 77 -4.20 -5.18 25.46
CA GLU A 77 -3.65 -4.06 24.70
C GLU A 77 -2.39 -4.51 23.95
N GLU A 78 -2.38 -4.30 22.64
CA GLU A 78 -1.26 -4.62 21.76
C GLU A 78 -1.00 -3.45 20.80
N ILE A 79 0.18 -3.45 20.19
CA ILE A 79 0.55 -2.49 19.16
C ILE A 79 0.47 -3.19 17.81
N TRP A 80 -0.32 -2.62 16.90
CA TRP A 80 -0.27 -2.97 15.49
C TRP A 80 0.87 -2.21 14.83
N THR A 81 1.99 -2.89 14.67
CA THR A 81 3.24 -2.22 14.26
C THR A 81 3.18 -1.75 12.81
N ALA A 82 3.99 -0.74 12.47
CA ALA A 82 4.12 -0.25 11.09
C ALA A 82 4.46 -1.39 10.10
N ALA A 83 5.37 -2.29 10.49
CA ALA A 83 5.74 -3.47 9.70
C ALA A 83 4.56 -4.46 9.52
N GLN A 84 3.76 -4.69 10.56
CA GLN A 84 2.58 -5.54 10.47
C GLN A 84 1.50 -4.93 9.56
N GLN A 85 1.35 -3.60 9.57
CA GLN A 85 0.45 -2.88 8.66
C GLN A 85 0.92 -3.03 7.22
N GLN A 86 2.21 -2.77 6.95
CA GLN A 86 2.78 -2.92 5.60
C GLN A 86 2.55 -4.33 5.06
N TRP A 87 2.88 -5.36 5.84
CA TRP A 87 2.63 -6.75 5.43
C TRP A 87 1.14 -7.00 5.15
N TRP A 88 0.24 -6.52 6.00
CA TRP A 88 -1.20 -6.74 5.83
C TRP A 88 -1.75 -6.12 4.54
N TYR A 89 -1.44 -4.85 4.26
CA TYR A 89 -2.01 -4.15 3.12
C TYR A 89 -1.30 -4.45 1.80
N GLU A 90 0.02 -4.63 1.81
CA GLU A 90 0.82 -4.79 0.58
C GLU A 90 1.06 -6.26 0.22
N GLU A 91 1.33 -7.13 1.19
CA GLU A 91 1.64 -8.55 0.90
C GLU A 91 0.39 -9.43 1.00
N ALA A 92 -0.37 -9.29 2.09
CA ALA A 92 -1.58 -10.08 2.31
C ALA A 92 -2.81 -9.54 1.56
N GLN A 93 -2.67 -8.40 0.86
CA GLN A 93 -3.74 -7.74 0.09
C GLN A 93 -5.00 -7.48 0.93
N GLY A 94 -4.80 -7.20 2.22
CA GLY A 94 -5.86 -6.79 3.14
C GLY A 94 -6.58 -5.54 2.66
N ASP A 95 -7.85 -5.42 3.00
CA ASP A 95 -8.62 -4.23 2.65
C ASP A 95 -8.07 -3.00 3.38
N VAL A 96 -7.80 -1.92 2.65
CA VAL A 96 -7.16 -0.69 3.17
C VAL A 96 -7.98 0.02 4.26
N TRP A 97 -9.26 -0.32 4.41
CA TRP A 97 -10.14 0.22 5.45
C TRP A 97 -10.22 -0.66 6.71
N THR A 98 -9.55 -1.82 6.70
CA THR A 98 -9.54 -2.73 7.86
C THR A 98 -8.42 -2.39 8.84
N VAL A 99 -8.69 -2.58 10.13
CA VAL A 99 -7.70 -2.37 11.19
C VAL A 99 -7.52 -3.61 12.06
N ALA A 100 -6.39 -3.71 12.76
CA ALA A 100 -6.21 -4.75 13.77
C ALA A 100 -7.17 -4.53 14.94
N VAL A 101 -8.02 -5.53 15.19
CA VAL A 101 -9.01 -5.53 16.29
C VAL A 101 -8.87 -6.73 17.22
N ARG A 102 -7.94 -7.64 16.92
CA ARG A 102 -7.73 -8.90 17.66
C ARG A 102 -6.26 -9.22 17.78
N CYS A 103 -5.86 -9.67 18.97
CA CYS A 103 -4.51 -10.16 19.22
C CYS A 103 -4.23 -11.42 18.38
N ARG A 104 -2.96 -11.82 18.31
CA ARG A 104 -2.55 -13.01 17.55
C ARG A 104 -3.28 -14.28 18.02
N ALA A 105 -3.39 -14.48 19.33
CA ALA A 105 -4.06 -15.64 19.91
C ALA A 105 -5.54 -15.72 19.49
N CYS A 106 -6.30 -14.63 19.70
CA CYS A 106 -7.72 -14.57 19.32
C CYS A 106 -7.93 -14.67 17.81
N ARG A 107 -7.01 -14.14 16.98
CA ARG A 107 -7.05 -14.35 15.52
C ARG A 107 -6.89 -15.83 15.15
N GLN A 108 -6.01 -16.56 15.84
CA GLN A 108 -5.81 -17.99 15.59
C GLN A 108 -7.04 -18.80 16.00
N SER A 109 -7.61 -18.55 17.18
CA SER A 109 -8.83 -19.21 17.64
C SER A 109 -10.00 -18.99 16.68
N GLU A 110 -10.20 -17.75 16.21
CA GLU A 110 -11.25 -17.44 15.23
C GLU A 110 -11.03 -18.09 13.87
N ARG A 111 -9.77 -18.29 13.45
CA ARG A 111 -9.46 -19.05 12.23
C ARG A 111 -9.84 -20.52 12.39
N THR A 112 -9.48 -21.13 13.52
CA THR A 112 -9.84 -22.53 13.83
C THR A 112 -11.36 -22.71 13.86
N ARG A 113 -12.09 -21.86 14.60
CA ARG A 113 -13.56 -21.90 14.68
C ARG A 113 -14.23 -21.80 13.31
N LYS A 114 -13.76 -20.90 12.44
CA LYS A 114 -14.29 -20.75 11.08
C LYS A 114 -13.95 -21.94 10.18
N ALA A 115 -12.80 -22.58 10.39
CA ALA A 115 -12.41 -23.76 9.64
C ALA A 115 -13.27 -24.97 10.04
N GLU A 116 -13.55 -25.15 11.34
CA GLU A 116 -14.45 -26.18 11.85
C GLU A 116 -15.87 -25.98 11.33
N ALA A 117 -16.40 -24.75 11.36
CA ALA A 117 -17.75 -24.47 10.85
C ALA A 117 -17.91 -24.62 9.32
N ARG A 118 -16.81 -24.78 8.58
CA ARG A 118 -16.81 -25.04 7.12
C ARG A 118 -16.64 -26.51 6.78
N ARG A 119 -16.31 -27.36 7.76
CA ARG A 119 -16.28 -28.81 7.60
C ARG A 119 -17.70 -29.34 7.67
#